data_AF-A0A9P7GT81-F1
#
_entry.id   AF-A0A9P7GT81-F1
#
_cell.length_a   1.000
_cell.length_b   1.000
_cell.length_c   1.000
_cell.angle_alpha   90.00
_cell.angle_beta   90.00
_cell.angle_gamma   90.00
#
_symmetry.space_group_name_H-M   'P 1'
#
loop_
_entity.id
_entity.type
_entity.pdbx_description
1 polymer ?
#
loop_
_entity_poly.entity_id
_entity_poly.type
_entity_poly.pdbx_seq_one_letter_code
_entity_poly.pdbx_strand_id
1 'polypeptide(L)'
;MGKRKSSSKPMGPKKKEPLPTTFACLFCNHENSVSVKLDKKAGVGQLDCRVCGQKFQCAVNYLSAAVDVYGEWVDAADAVAKEDNAEPGYGGTARGSGRGNRTAVEEDYDDQYGEDDY
;
A
#
# COMPACT_ATOMS: atom_id res chain seq x y z
N MET A 1 20.75 -11.89 57.06
CA MET A 1 21.35 -10.69 56.44
C MET A 1 21.04 -10.70 54.94
N GLY A 2 19.96 -10.03 54.54
CA GLY A 2 19.37 -10.14 53.19
C GLY A 2 20.19 -9.41 52.12
N LYS A 3 20.64 -10.15 51.10
CA LYS A 3 21.34 -9.62 49.93
C LYS A 3 20.33 -8.87 49.06
N ARG A 4 20.51 -7.56 48.94
CA ARG A 4 19.56 -6.64 48.29
C ARG A 4 19.61 -6.83 46.78
N LYS A 5 18.42 -6.95 46.17
CA LYS A 5 18.16 -7.06 44.74
C LYS A 5 18.53 -5.74 44.06
N SER A 6 19.51 -5.74 43.16
CA SER A 6 19.80 -4.58 42.32
C SER A 6 18.69 -4.43 41.28
N SER A 7 17.85 -3.42 41.46
CA SER A 7 16.90 -2.99 40.43
C SER A 7 17.69 -2.28 39.34
N SER A 8 17.90 -2.97 38.21
CA SER A 8 18.42 -2.33 37.00
C SER A 8 17.41 -1.28 36.55
N LYS A 9 17.82 -0.02 36.44
CA LYS A 9 16.97 1.08 35.97
C LYS A 9 16.45 0.71 34.58
N PRO A 10 15.14 0.79 34.31
CA PRO A 10 14.63 0.56 32.96
C PRO A 10 15.30 1.55 32.02
N MET A 11 15.96 1.04 30.98
CA MET A 11 16.57 1.84 29.94
C MET A 11 15.50 2.78 29.40
N GLY A 12 15.74 4.08 29.53
CA GLY A 12 14.79 5.11 29.11
C GLY A 12 14.37 4.91 27.65
N PRO A 13 13.18 5.38 27.26
CA PRO A 13 12.66 5.19 25.92
C PRO A 13 13.68 5.72 24.91
N LYS A 14 14.19 4.82 24.05
CA LYS A 14 15.09 5.19 22.94
C LYS A 14 14.39 6.27 22.12
N LYS A 15 15.02 7.44 22.04
CA LYS A 15 14.55 8.53 21.19
C LYS A 15 14.50 7.99 19.77
N LYS A 16 13.30 7.81 19.23
CA LYS A 16 13.11 7.49 17.81
C LYS A 16 13.57 8.72 17.05
N GLU A 17 14.60 8.57 16.22
CA GLU A 17 14.98 9.64 15.29
C GLU A 17 13.75 10.01 14.45
N PRO A 18 13.49 11.31 14.23
CA PRO A 18 12.32 11.72 13.48
C PRO A 18 12.46 11.24 12.04
N LEU A 19 11.56 10.34 11.62
CA LEU A 19 11.46 9.95 10.22
C LEU A 19 11.11 11.17 9.36
N PRO A 20 11.55 11.20 8.10
CA PRO A 20 11.18 12.27 7.17
C PRO A 20 9.65 12.34 7.02
N THR A 21 9.12 13.55 7.08
CA THR A 21 7.68 13.85 6.94
C THR A 21 7.38 14.65 5.66
N THR A 22 8.42 14.90 4.86
CA THR A 22 8.36 15.66 3.61
C THR A 22 8.71 14.75 2.45
N PHE A 23 7.84 14.74 1.44
CA PHE A 23 7.97 13.91 0.23
C PHE A 23 7.76 14.75 -1.04
N ALA A 24 8.09 14.19 -2.19
CA ALA A 24 7.78 14.79 -3.49
C ALA A 24 6.29 14.59 -3.83
N CYS A 25 5.70 15.53 -4.56
CA CYS A 25 4.32 15.38 -5.02
C CYS A 25 4.27 14.60 -6.34
N LEU A 26 3.38 13.61 -6.44
CA LEU A 26 3.19 12.81 -7.66
C LEU A 26 2.60 13.62 -8.84
N PHE A 27 1.88 14.71 -8.55
CA PHE A 27 1.17 15.48 -9.58
C PHE A 27 1.96 16.70 -10.06
N CYS A 28 2.50 17.50 -9.14
CA CYS A 28 3.25 18.73 -9.49
C CYS A 28 4.77 18.55 -9.45
N ASN A 29 5.26 17.37 -9.09
CA ASN A 29 6.67 16.98 -9.10
C ASN A 29 7.64 17.91 -8.34
N HIS A 30 7.13 18.69 -7.39
CA HIS A 30 7.95 19.51 -6.51
C HIS A 30 8.44 18.67 -5.32
N GLU A 31 9.75 18.71 -5.07
CA GLU A 31 10.36 18.10 -3.90
C GLU A 31 9.92 18.80 -2.61
N ASN A 32 9.83 18.04 -1.50
CA ASN A 32 9.45 18.55 -0.17
C ASN A 32 8.13 19.34 -0.14
N SER A 33 7.26 19.16 -1.13
CA SER A 33 5.99 19.89 -1.25
C SER A 33 4.85 19.23 -0.48
N VAL A 34 4.98 17.94 -0.20
CA VAL A 34 3.98 17.14 0.50
C VAL A 34 4.30 17.09 1.99
N SER A 35 3.32 17.44 2.82
CA SER A 35 3.40 17.30 4.28
C SER A 35 2.38 16.29 4.78
N VAL A 36 2.83 15.36 5.63
CA VAL A 36 1.99 14.30 6.20
C VAL A 36 1.73 14.54 7.68
N LYS A 37 0.47 14.42 8.11
CA LYS A 37 0.03 14.49 9.51
C LYS A 37 -0.61 13.16 9.89
N LEU A 38 -0.17 12.56 11.00
CA LEU A 38 -0.73 11.31 11.50
C LEU A 38 -1.49 11.56 12.80
N ASP A 39 -2.81 11.38 12.76
CA ASP A 39 -3.61 11.28 13.96
C ASP A 39 -3.77 9.80 14.36
N LYS A 40 -2.85 9.35 15.20
CA LYS A 40 -2.83 7.97 15.71
C LYS A 40 -4.01 7.66 16.65
N LYS A 41 -4.69 8.67 17.18
CA LYS A 41 -5.86 8.46 18.06
C LYS A 41 -7.11 8.24 17.23
N ALA A 42 -7.26 9.03 16.16
CA ALA A 42 -8.33 8.84 15.20
C ALA A 42 -8.09 7.66 14.25
N GLY A 43 -6.84 7.19 14.14
CA GLY A 43 -6.46 6.17 13.17
C GLY A 43 -6.49 6.72 11.74
N VAL A 44 -6.18 8.01 11.57
CA VAL A 44 -6.27 8.71 10.29
C VAL A 44 -4.94 9.37 9.93
N GLY A 45 -4.45 9.10 8.73
CA GLY A 45 -3.34 9.81 8.08
C GLY A 45 -3.88 10.84 7.10
N GLN A 46 -3.33 12.05 7.13
CA GLN A 46 -3.64 13.12 6.18
C GLN A 46 -2.38 13.58 5.46
N LEU A 47 -2.52 13.79 4.15
CA LEU A 47 -1.48 14.26 3.26
C LEU A 47 -1.98 15.53 2.56
N ASP A 48 -1.19 16.59 2.62
CA ASP A 48 -1.47 17.86 1.93
C ASP A 48 -0.24 18.28 1.09
N CYS A 49 -0.43 18.56 -0.20
CA CYS A 49 0.58 19.20 -1.05
C CYS A 49 0.43 20.72 -1.00
N ARG A 50 1.51 21.44 -0.66
CA ARG A 50 1.51 22.91 -0.54
C ARG A 50 1.54 23.66 -1.87
N VAL A 51 1.90 22.97 -2.96
CA VAL A 51 2.06 23.62 -4.28
C VAL A 51 0.81 23.46 -5.13
N CYS A 52 0.33 22.23 -5.34
CA CYS A 52 -0.87 21.98 -6.14
C CYS A 52 -2.16 21.83 -5.32
N GLY A 53 -2.08 21.80 -3.99
CA GLY A 53 -3.26 21.72 -3.11
C GLY A 53 -3.92 20.35 -3.02
N GLN A 54 -3.32 19.30 -3.59
CA GLN A 54 -3.81 17.92 -3.51
C GLN A 54 -3.89 17.46 -2.05
N LYS A 55 -4.99 16.80 -1.70
CA LYS A 55 -5.26 16.29 -0.37
C LYS A 55 -5.65 14.83 -0.42
N PHE A 56 -5.08 14.04 0.47
CA PHE A 56 -5.39 12.63 0.59
C PHE A 56 -5.54 12.23 2.06
N GLN A 57 -6.43 11.28 2.32
CA GLN A 57 -6.70 10.78 3.65
C GLN A 57 -6.80 9.27 3.60
N CYS A 58 -6.18 8.61 4.57
CA CYS A 58 -6.19 7.16 4.68
C CYS A 58 -6.27 6.68 6.13
N ALA A 59 -6.51 5.39 6.32
CA ALA A 59 -6.54 4.76 7.63
C ALA A 59 -5.11 4.40 8.07
N VAL A 60 -4.75 4.73 9.31
CA VAL A 60 -3.42 4.44 9.86
C VAL A 60 -3.52 3.76 11.23
N ASN A 61 -2.49 3.01 11.58
CA ASN A 61 -2.38 2.29 12.84
C ASN A 61 -1.24 2.87 13.72
N TYR A 62 -1.07 2.35 14.95
CA TYR A 62 -0.03 2.79 15.88
C TYR A 62 1.41 2.55 15.38
N LEU A 63 1.58 1.54 14.52
CA LEU A 63 2.85 1.22 13.85
C LEU A 63 3.11 2.10 12.62
N SER A 64 2.09 2.79 12.11
CA SER A 64 2.21 3.56 10.88
C SER A 64 3.08 4.80 11.06
N ALA A 65 3.83 5.10 10.00
CA ALA A 65 4.71 6.21 9.80
C ALA A 65 4.29 7.04 8.57
N ALA A 66 4.92 8.19 8.38
CA ALA A 66 4.59 9.10 7.29
C ALA A 66 4.79 8.48 5.89
N VAL A 67 5.72 7.53 5.78
CA VAL A 67 5.97 6.80 4.52
C VAL A 67 4.82 5.87 4.14
N ASP A 68 4.10 5.29 5.11
CA ASP A 68 2.98 4.38 4.84
C ASP A 68 1.83 5.14 4.16
N VAL A 69 1.51 6.34 4.67
CA VAL A 69 0.50 7.25 4.08
C VAL A 69 0.91 7.66 2.66
N TYR A 70 2.19 7.91 2.44
CA TYR A 70 2.70 8.24 1.11
C TYR A 70 2.59 7.05 0.15
N GLY A 71 2.90 5.84 0.60
CA GLY A 71 2.73 4.61 -0.19
C GLY A 71 1.28 4.37 -0.60
N GLU A 72 0.34 4.46 0.35
CA GLU A 72 -1.10 4.32 0.05
C GLU A 72 -1.60 5.40 -0.93
N TRP A 73 -1.02 6.60 -0.88
CA TRP A 73 -1.35 7.66 -1.84
C TRP A 73 -0.83 7.35 -3.25
N VAL A 74 0.37 6.78 -3.37
CA VAL A 74 0.92 6.30 -4.66
C VAL A 74 0.03 5.20 -5.22
N ASP A 75 -0.29 4.19 -4.41
CA ASP A 75 -1.14 3.07 -4.82
C ASP A 75 -2.54 3.54 -5.26
N ALA A 76 -3.12 4.51 -4.54
CA ALA A 76 -4.39 5.11 -4.90
C ALA A 76 -4.33 5.91 -6.21
N ALA A 77 -3.26 6.67 -6.44
CA ALA A 77 -3.06 7.40 -7.69
C ALA A 77 -2.91 6.45 -8.88
N ASP A 78 -2.16 5.37 -8.71
CA ASP A 78 -1.97 4.33 -9.72
C ASP A 78 -3.24 3.54 -10.02
N ALA A 79 -4.09 3.29 -9.01
CA ALA A 79 -5.36 2.62 -9.20
C ALA A 79 -6.32 3.43 -10.07
N VAL A 80 -6.45 4.74 -9.81
CA VAL A 80 -7.29 5.64 -10.61
C VAL A 80 -6.83 5.67 -12.06
N ALA A 81 -5.51 5.79 -12.30
CA ALA A 81 -4.95 5.79 -13.65
C ALA A 81 -5.22 4.49 -14.44
N LYS A 82 -5.32 3.35 -13.73
CA LYS A 82 -5.62 2.04 -14.34
C LYS A 82 -7.11 1.87 -14.61
N GLU A 83 -8.00 2.36 -13.75
CA GLU A 83 -9.45 2.27 -13.96
C GLU A 83 -9.92 3.09 -15.17
N ASP A 84 -9.23 4.18 -15.52
CA ASP A 84 -9.48 4.93 -16.77
C ASP A 84 -9.07 4.15 -18.04
N ASN A 85 -8.24 3.10 -17.92
CA ASN A 85 -7.79 2.25 -19.04
C ASN A 85 -8.31 0.80 -18.97
N ALA A 86 -9.01 0.41 -17.91
CA ALA A 86 -9.57 -0.91 -17.74
C ALA A 86 -11.02 -0.94 -18.26
N GLU A 87 -11.18 -1.45 -19.47
CA GLU A 87 -12.43 -2.05 -19.94
C GLU A 87 -13.00 -2.96 -18.84
N PRO A 88 -14.32 -2.96 -18.53
CA PRO A 88 -14.86 -3.71 -17.41
C PRO A 88 -14.81 -5.21 -17.73
N GLY A 89 -13.66 -5.83 -17.45
CA GLY A 89 -13.48 -7.26 -17.46
C GLY A 89 -14.43 -7.87 -16.42
N TYR A 90 -15.56 -8.38 -16.89
CA TYR A 90 -16.51 -9.21 -16.17
C TYR A 90 -15.78 -10.43 -15.57
N GLY A 91 -15.21 -10.25 -14.39
CA GLY A 91 -14.63 -11.30 -13.55
C GLY A 91 -15.71 -11.97 -12.71
N GLY A 92 -16.51 -12.82 -13.37
CA GLY A 92 -17.43 -13.84 -12.86
C GLY A 92 -17.88 -13.76 -11.39
N THR A 93 -19.12 -13.31 -11.18
CA THR A 93 -19.90 -13.71 -9.98
C THR A 93 -20.37 -15.16 -10.14
N ALA A 94 -19.55 -16.14 -9.80
CA ALA A 94 -20.01 -17.51 -9.62
C ALA A 94 -20.35 -17.77 -8.13
N ARG A 95 -21.50 -17.25 -7.68
CA ARG A 95 -22.17 -17.81 -6.49
C ARG A 95 -22.84 -19.12 -6.90
N GLY A 96 -22.07 -20.20 -6.92
CA GLY A 96 -22.56 -21.55 -7.14
C GLY A 96 -22.70 -22.32 -5.82
N SER A 97 -23.87 -22.25 -5.19
CA SER A 97 -24.32 -23.30 -4.28
C SER A 97 -24.70 -24.51 -5.12
N GLY A 98 -23.90 -25.58 -5.11
CA GLY A 98 -24.26 -26.80 -5.85
C GLY A 98 -23.23 -27.92 -5.74
N ARG A 99 -23.58 -28.95 -4.97
CA ARG A 99 -22.91 -30.26 -5.01
C ARG A 99 -23.07 -30.88 -6.41
N GLY A 100 -21.99 -31.37 -7.00
CA GLY A 100 -22.02 -32.12 -8.26
C GLY A 100 -20.63 -32.64 -8.63
N ASN A 101 -20.56 -33.82 -9.23
CA ASN A 101 -19.40 -34.71 -9.25
C ASN A 101 -19.04 -35.09 -10.70
N ARG A 102 -17.72 -35.18 -11.00
CA ARG A 102 -17.02 -35.89 -12.10
C ARG A 102 -17.24 -35.46 -13.57
N THR A 103 -16.13 -35.12 -14.26
CA THR A 103 -15.47 -35.78 -15.44
C THR A 103 -14.50 -34.74 -16.05
N ALA A 104 -13.17 -34.91 -16.02
CA ALA A 104 -12.29 -35.67 -16.92
C ALA A 104 -12.16 -35.09 -18.36
N VAL A 105 -11.02 -34.41 -18.57
CA VAL A 105 -10.18 -34.25 -19.79
C VAL A 105 -10.80 -33.63 -21.05
N GLU A 106 -10.21 -32.51 -21.50
CA GLU A 106 -9.91 -32.28 -22.92
C GLU A 106 -8.54 -31.60 -23.04
N GLU A 107 -7.69 -32.24 -23.84
CA GLU A 107 -6.37 -31.79 -24.29
C GLU A 107 -6.59 -30.89 -25.52
N ASP A 108 -5.99 -29.69 -25.55
CA ASP A 108 -5.83 -28.93 -26.80
C ASP A 108 -4.35 -28.61 -26.96
N TYR A 109 -3.73 -29.37 -27.87
CA TYR A 109 -2.37 -29.22 -28.37
C TYR A 109 -2.55 -28.80 -29.84
N ASP A 110 -2.18 -27.58 -30.19
CA ASP A 110 -1.92 -27.23 -31.59
C ASP A 110 -0.64 -26.37 -31.68
N ASP A 111 0.23 -26.86 -32.56
CA ASP A 111 1.63 -26.52 -32.81
C ASP A 111 1.68 -26.02 -34.25
N GLN A 112 2.12 -24.78 -34.54
CA GLN A 112 2.59 -24.44 -35.89
C GLN A 112 3.34 -23.08 -35.96
N TYR A 113 4.45 -23.11 -36.72
CA TYR A 113 5.28 -22.03 -37.31
C TYR A 113 6.51 -21.60 -36.46
N GLY A 114 7.76 -22.04 -36.70
CA GLY A 114 8.46 -22.34 -37.98
C GLY A 114 8.88 -21.02 -38.65
N GLU A 115 10.09 -20.49 -38.39
CA GLU A 115 11.35 -20.64 -39.17
C GLU A 115 11.42 -19.79 -40.45
N ASP A 116 12.21 -18.70 -40.42
CA ASP A 116 12.99 -18.10 -41.55
C ASP A 116 13.84 -16.91 -41.01
N ASP A 117 15.16 -17.03 -40.80
CA ASP A 117 16.32 -17.00 -41.73
C ASP A 117 16.67 -15.60 -42.27
N TYR A 118 17.68 -14.94 -41.66
CA TYR A 118 18.98 -14.56 -42.28
C TYR A 118 19.97 -13.99 -41.25
#